data_AF-A0A948QKM6-F1
#
_entry.id   AF-A0A948QKM6-F1
#
_cell.length_a   1.000
_cell.length_b   1.000
_cell.length_c   1.000
_cell.angle_alpha   90.00
_cell.angle_beta   90.00
_cell.angle_gamma   90.00
#
_symmetry.space_group_name_H-M   'P 1'
#
loop_
_entity.id
_entity.type
_entity.pdbx_description
1 polymer ?
#
loop_
_entity_poly.entity_id
_entity_poly.type
_entity_poly.pdbx_seq_one_letter_code
_entity_poly.pdbx_strand_id
1 'polypeptide(L)'
;MDSNVNLIVEKLKKIPYYEGIIYAGSRIEGDSSRTSDYDFTVLVSQGKSYYRTFRYKGLMVDICCATEKVIAKNDLVRDRISNAELYIIAHGEIVYDKSGKIKAIQNKAKKVWGLGPKKLSRKDLIEAGYICTVYLHKLSKKDSENAFYLWNEIMQKTTELFFELHNIWQPKFFLVEKAIKVTDRDFFKLYKKIYIADSADRVKLTKKMIKYLVEKFKLPQSGEMYFSKDEN
;
A
#
# COMPACT_ATOMS: atom_id res chain seq x y z
N MET A 1 -22.22 -17.68 -3.09
CA MET A 1 -21.35 -16.98 -4.07
C MET A 1 -22.24 -16.40 -5.18
N ASP A 2 -22.00 -15.14 -5.58
CA ASP A 2 -22.74 -14.44 -6.65
C ASP A 2 -22.70 -15.27 -7.96
N SER A 3 -23.82 -15.36 -8.68
CA SER A 3 -23.93 -16.13 -9.93
C SER A 3 -22.97 -15.62 -11.01
N ASN A 4 -22.61 -14.33 -10.99
CA ASN A 4 -21.60 -13.76 -11.88
C ASN A 4 -20.19 -14.27 -11.56
N VAL A 5 -19.85 -14.43 -10.28
CA VAL A 5 -18.54 -14.95 -9.85
C VAL A 5 -18.37 -16.38 -10.34
N ASN A 6 -19.40 -17.23 -10.20
CA ASN A 6 -19.36 -18.60 -10.71
C ASN A 6 -19.07 -18.65 -12.21
N LEU A 7 -19.75 -17.82 -13.01
CA LEU A 7 -19.51 -17.79 -14.46
C LEU A 7 -18.10 -17.30 -14.80
N ILE A 8 -17.59 -16.29 -14.10
CA ILE A 8 -16.22 -15.81 -14.31
C ILE A 8 -15.22 -16.92 -13.97
N VAL A 9 -15.40 -17.59 -12.83
CA VAL A 9 -14.58 -18.73 -12.41
C VAL A 9 -14.56 -19.83 -13.47
N GLU A 10 -15.72 -20.21 -14.03
CA GLU A 10 -15.78 -21.20 -15.12
C GLU A 10 -15.02 -20.76 -16.38
N LYS A 11 -14.97 -19.45 -16.67
CA LYS A 11 -14.12 -18.93 -17.76
C LYS A 11 -12.65 -18.96 -17.41
N LEU A 12 -12.28 -18.63 -16.17
CA LEU A 12 -10.89 -18.65 -15.71
C LEU A 12 -10.30 -20.07 -15.70
N LYS A 13 -11.11 -21.10 -15.42
CA LYS A 13 -10.71 -22.51 -15.53
C LYS A 13 -10.32 -22.94 -16.95
N LYS A 14 -10.55 -22.11 -17.98
CA LYS A 14 -10.07 -22.35 -19.35
C LYS A 14 -8.65 -21.84 -19.60
N ILE A 15 -8.06 -21.11 -18.64
CA ILE A 15 -6.67 -20.67 -18.72
C ILE A 15 -5.77 -21.93 -18.72
N PRO A 16 -4.86 -22.10 -19.69
CA PRO A 16 -3.96 -23.24 -19.72
C PRO A 16 -3.17 -23.37 -18.41
N TYR A 17 -2.99 -24.61 -17.95
CA TYR A 17 -2.18 -24.92 -16.77
C TYR A 17 -2.67 -24.30 -15.45
N TYR A 18 -3.94 -23.91 -15.36
CA TYR A 18 -4.53 -23.44 -14.11
C TYR A 18 -4.48 -24.50 -13.01
N GLU A 19 -4.21 -24.05 -11.79
CA GLU A 19 -4.09 -24.88 -10.58
C GLU A 19 -5.05 -24.42 -9.49
N GLY A 20 -5.37 -23.12 -9.43
CA GLY A 20 -6.25 -22.57 -8.41
C GLY A 20 -6.65 -21.13 -8.71
N ILE A 21 -7.71 -20.68 -8.05
CA ILE A 21 -8.25 -19.32 -8.18
C ILE A 21 -8.56 -18.78 -6.78
N ILE A 22 -8.05 -17.59 -6.49
CA ILE A 22 -8.46 -16.76 -5.36
C ILE A 22 -9.34 -15.64 -5.90
N TYR A 23 -10.45 -15.36 -5.21
CA TYR A 23 -11.31 -14.21 -5.42
C TYR A 23 -11.20 -13.29 -4.22
N ALA A 24 -10.97 -11.99 -4.47
CA ALA A 24 -10.76 -11.02 -3.40
C ALA A 24 -11.41 -9.68 -3.74
N GLY A 25 -11.04 -8.65 -2.98
CA GLY A 25 -11.50 -7.29 -3.20
C GLY A 25 -12.73 -6.94 -2.37
N SER A 26 -13.25 -5.74 -2.64
CA SER A 26 -14.31 -5.12 -1.85
C SER A 26 -15.58 -5.98 -1.73
N ARG A 27 -15.86 -6.83 -2.73
CA ARG A 27 -17.01 -7.74 -2.78
C ARG A 27 -16.95 -8.90 -1.78
N ILE A 28 -15.75 -9.30 -1.36
CA ILE A 28 -15.54 -10.29 -0.30
C ILE A 28 -15.34 -9.61 1.05
N GLU A 29 -14.70 -8.44 1.06
CA GLU A 29 -14.37 -7.69 2.27
C GLU A 29 -15.58 -7.01 2.93
N GLY A 30 -16.73 -6.93 2.24
CA GLY A 30 -17.97 -6.31 2.75
C GLY A 30 -18.09 -4.81 2.49
N ASP A 31 -17.07 -4.20 1.86
CA ASP A 31 -17.01 -2.78 1.53
C ASP A 31 -17.40 -2.48 0.06
N SER A 32 -18.11 -3.41 -0.60
CA SER A 32 -18.48 -3.25 -2.01
C SER A 32 -19.62 -2.28 -2.26
N SER A 33 -19.56 -1.63 -3.42
CA SER A 33 -20.65 -0.87 -4.01
C SER A 33 -21.20 -1.60 -5.24
N ARG A 34 -22.32 -1.12 -5.79
CA ARG A 34 -22.88 -1.66 -7.05
C ARG A 34 -21.88 -1.60 -8.22
N THR A 35 -20.91 -0.69 -8.16
CA THR A 35 -19.88 -0.48 -9.19
C THR A 35 -18.55 -1.13 -8.87
N SER A 36 -18.42 -1.87 -7.77
CA SER A 36 -17.19 -2.57 -7.42
C SER A 36 -16.79 -3.56 -8.53
N ASP A 37 -15.50 -3.62 -8.79
CA ASP A 37 -14.85 -4.59 -9.66
C ASP A 37 -14.83 -6.00 -9.06
N TYR A 38 -14.32 -6.95 -9.84
CA TYR A 38 -14.02 -8.30 -9.40
C TYR A 38 -12.51 -8.55 -9.50
N ASP A 39 -11.87 -8.94 -8.40
CA ASP A 39 -10.42 -9.18 -8.36
C ASP A 39 -10.13 -10.68 -8.24
N PHE A 40 -9.39 -11.24 -9.21
CA PHE A 40 -9.00 -12.65 -9.20
C PHE A 40 -7.49 -12.83 -9.29
N THR A 41 -6.96 -13.76 -8.48
CA THR A 41 -5.61 -14.29 -8.67
C THR A 41 -5.71 -15.75 -9.15
N VAL A 42 -5.16 -16.04 -10.31
CA VAL A 42 -5.12 -17.38 -10.91
C VAL A 42 -3.71 -17.94 -10.79
N LEU A 43 -3.58 -19.04 -10.05
CA LEU A 43 -2.34 -19.81 -10.00
C LEU A 43 -2.24 -20.68 -11.26
N VAL A 44 -1.13 -20.57 -11.98
CA VAL A 44 -0.78 -21.46 -13.09
C VAL A 44 0.52 -22.21 -12.78
N SER A 45 0.60 -23.48 -13.20
CA SER A 45 1.81 -24.28 -12.98
C SER A 45 2.97 -23.90 -13.90
N GLN A 46 2.68 -23.30 -15.07
CA GLN A 46 3.68 -22.82 -16.01
C GLN A 46 3.15 -21.72 -16.93
N GLY A 47 4.05 -21.09 -17.70
CA GLY A 47 3.73 -19.99 -18.60
C GLY A 47 4.19 -18.63 -18.05
N LYS A 48 3.81 -17.56 -18.75
CA LYS A 48 4.12 -16.18 -18.34
C LYS A 48 3.09 -15.68 -17.34
N SER A 49 3.55 -14.98 -16.30
CA SER A 49 2.67 -14.22 -15.42
C SER A 49 2.24 -12.92 -16.08
N TYR A 50 0.99 -12.51 -15.88
CA TYR A 50 0.44 -11.30 -16.48
C TYR A 50 -0.73 -10.76 -15.66
N TYR A 51 -1.00 -9.48 -15.85
CA TYR A 51 -2.23 -8.82 -15.43
C TYR A 51 -3.13 -8.65 -16.65
N ARG A 52 -4.44 -8.85 -16.48
CA ARG A 52 -5.42 -8.60 -17.52
C ARG A 52 -6.71 -8.08 -16.91
N THR A 53 -7.13 -6.92 -17.39
CA THR A 53 -8.43 -6.34 -17.09
C THR A 53 -9.39 -6.49 -18.26
N PHE A 54 -10.67 -6.76 -18.00
CA PHE A 54 -11.73 -6.64 -19.00
C PHE A 54 -13.05 -6.20 -18.35
N ARG A 55 -14.08 -5.96 -19.18
CA ARG A 55 -15.44 -5.65 -18.69
C ARG A 55 -16.39 -6.83 -18.84
N TYR A 56 -17.13 -7.14 -17.79
CA TYR A 56 -18.22 -8.12 -17.79
C TYR A 56 -19.47 -7.46 -17.21
N LYS A 57 -20.54 -7.37 -18.03
CA LYS A 57 -21.79 -6.67 -17.68
C LYS A 57 -21.54 -5.24 -17.14
N GLY A 58 -20.64 -4.51 -17.80
CA GLY A 58 -20.27 -3.14 -17.44
C GLY A 58 -19.29 -3.00 -16.27
N LEU A 59 -19.09 -4.06 -15.49
CA LEU A 59 -18.16 -4.08 -14.35
C LEU A 59 -16.77 -4.51 -14.79
N MET A 60 -15.73 -3.96 -14.16
CA MET A 60 -14.35 -4.36 -14.40
C MET A 60 -14.07 -5.70 -13.72
N VAL A 61 -13.29 -6.55 -14.39
CA VAL A 61 -12.72 -7.78 -13.86
C VAL A 61 -11.22 -7.64 -13.99
N ASP A 62 -10.51 -7.66 -12.88
CA ASP A 62 -9.05 -7.71 -12.81
C ASP A 62 -8.58 -9.13 -12.54
N ILE A 63 -7.53 -9.55 -13.25
CA ILE A 63 -6.98 -10.90 -13.20
C ILE A 63 -5.46 -10.80 -13.13
N CYS A 64 -4.91 -11.23 -12.00
CA CYS A 64 -3.51 -11.54 -11.83
C CYS A 64 -3.30 -13.03 -12.10
N CYS A 65 -2.66 -13.39 -13.21
CA CYS A 65 -2.27 -14.77 -13.50
C CYS A 65 -0.79 -14.96 -13.16
N ALA A 66 -0.47 -15.82 -12.20
CA ALA A 66 0.88 -15.96 -11.68
C ALA A 66 1.31 -17.41 -11.43
N THR A 67 2.61 -17.67 -11.56
CA THR A 67 3.21 -18.95 -11.13
C THR A 67 3.61 -18.87 -9.66
N GLU A 68 3.75 -20.01 -8.98
CA GLU A 68 4.22 -20.03 -7.58
C GLU A 68 5.58 -19.33 -7.44
N LYS A 69 6.49 -19.49 -8.42
CA LYS A 69 7.80 -18.83 -8.41
C LYS A 69 7.67 -17.29 -8.42
N VAL A 70 6.75 -16.76 -9.22
CA VAL A 70 6.52 -15.31 -9.29
C VAL A 70 5.89 -14.81 -8.00
N ILE A 71 4.88 -15.51 -7.48
CA ILE A 71 4.23 -15.18 -6.21
C ILE A 71 5.25 -15.16 -5.06
N ALA A 72 6.06 -16.21 -4.94
CA ALA A 72 7.06 -16.32 -3.89
C ALA A 72 8.11 -15.20 -3.96
N LYS A 73 8.50 -14.78 -5.18
CA LYS A 73 9.52 -13.75 -5.38
C LYS A 73 8.98 -12.33 -5.17
N ASN A 74 7.76 -12.05 -5.64
CA ASN A 74 7.27 -10.68 -5.79
C ASN A 74 6.21 -10.30 -4.75
N ASP A 75 5.41 -11.27 -4.30
CA ASP A 75 4.21 -11.00 -3.51
C ASP A 75 4.40 -11.45 -2.06
N LEU A 76 5.15 -12.52 -1.81
CA LEU A 76 5.51 -12.99 -0.46
C LEU A 76 6.68 -12.22 0.17
N VAL A 77 6.72 -10.90 -0.02
CA VAL A 77 7.78 -10.01 0.43
C VAL A 77 7.28 -8.96 1.42
N ARG A 78 8.20 -8.43 2.24
CA ARG A 78 7.93 -7.47 3.32
C ARG A 78 8.67 -6.15 3.15
N ASP A 79 9.42 -5.99 2.07
CA ASP A 79 10.24 -4.82 1.76
C ASP A 79 9.41 -3.63 1.20
N ARG A 80 8.11 -3.82 0.98
CA ARG A 80 7.17 -2.79 0.56
C ARG A 80 6.18 -2.51 1.68
N ILE A 81 5.87 -1.24 1.94
CA ILE A 81 4.88 -0.87 2.97
C ILE A 81 3.44 -1.16 2.55
N SER A 82 3.17 -1.12 1.24
CA SER A 82 1.90 -1.50 0.63
C SER A 82 2.12 -2.75 -0.24
N ASN A 83 1.35 -3.80 0.01
CA ASN A 83 1.43 -5.05 -0.73
C ASN A 83 0.02 -5.65 -0.91
N ALA A 84 -0.68 -5.14 -1.94
CA ALA A 84 -2.05 -5.55 -2.25
C ALA A 84 -2.14 -7.03 -2.62
N GLU A 85 -1.20 -7.55 -3.42
CA GLU A 85 -1.17 -8.96 -3.81
C GLU A 85 -0.98 -9.89 -2.61
N LEU A 86 -0.09 -9.56 -1.67
CA LEU A 86 0.04 -10.33 -0.43
C LEU A 86 -1.27 -10.35 0.36
N TYR A 87 -1.95 -9.21 0.47
CA TYR A 87 -3.25 -9.14 1.14
C TYR A 87 -4.30 -10.00 0.45
N ILE A 88 -4.41 -9.89 -0.89
CA ILE A 88 -5.33 -10.67 -1.72
C ILE A 88 -5.08 -12.17 -1.53
N ILE A 89 -3.83 -12.60 -1.61
CA ILE A 89 -3.47 -14.02 -1.47
C ILE A 89 -3.73 -14.50 -0.04
N ALA A 90 -3.41 -13.68 0.97
CA ALA A 90 -3.58 -14.04 2.38
C ALA A 90 -5.05 -14.12 2.81
N HIS A 91 -5.91 -13.23 2.33
CA HIS A 91 -7.27 -13.07 2.86
C HIS A 91 -8.39 -13.34 1.85
N GLY A 92 -8.07 -13.47 0.57
CA GLY A 92 -9.04 -13.79 -0.47
C GLY A 92 -9.66 -15.18 -0.30
N GLU A 93 -10.85 -15.34 -0.84
CA GLU A 93 -11.58 -16.60 -0.85
C GLU A 93 -10.98 -17.53 -1.91
N ILE A 94 -10.59 -18.74 -1.52
CA ILE A 94 -10.18 -19.77 -2.48
C ILE A 94 -11.45 -20.34 -3.12
N VAL A 95 -11.72 -19.94 -4.36
CA VAL A 95 -12.93 -20.37 -5.10
C VAL A 95 -12.68 -21.62 -5.94
N TYR A 96 -11.42 -21.98 -6.14
CA TYR A 96 -11.02 -23.24 -6.76
C TYR A 96 -9.58 -23.61 -6.38
N ASP A 97 -9.33 -24.90 -6.08
CA ASP A 97 -7.99 -25.43 -5.83
C ASP A 97 -7.92 -26.88 -6.30
N LYS A 98 -7.19 -27.11 -7.40
CA LYS A 98 -7.11 -28.43 -8.04
C LYS A 98 -6.25 -29.41 -7.24
N SER A 99 -5.16 -28.91 -6.66
CA SER A 99 -4.07 -29.73 -6.11
C SER A 99 -3.69 -29.39 -4.67
N GLY A 100 -4.37 -28.45 -4.03
CA GLY A 100 -4.04 -27.95 -2.68
C GLY A 100 -2.95 -26.87 -2.67
N LYS A 101 -2.38 -26.54 -3.84
CA LYS A 101 -1.25 -25.61 -3.96
C LYS A 101 -1.64 -24.18 -3.58
N ILE A 102 -2.82 -23.72 -3.98
CA ILE A 102 -3.23 -22.34 -3.67
C ILE A 102 -3.49 -22.18 -2.17
N LYS A 103 -4.02 -23.21 -1.51
CA LYS A 103 -4.16 -23.24 -0.05
C LYS A 103 -2.80 -23.22 0.67
N ALA A 104 -1.82 -23.96 0.16
CA ALA A 104 -0.46 -23.92 0.69
C ALA A 104 0.18 -22.53 0.55
N ILE A 105 0.02 -21.88 -0.61
CA ILE A 105 0.50 -20.51 -0.86
C ILE A 105 -0.21 -19.50 0.03
N GLN A 106 -1.54 -19.56 0.15
CA GLN A 106 -2.32 -18.69 1.03
C GLN A 106 -1.86 -18.84 2.50
N ASN A 107 -1.57 -20.05 2.97
CA ASN A 107 -1.04 -20.26 4.32
C ASN A 107 0.33 -19.60 4.52
N LYS A 108 1.21 -19.62 3.51
CA LYS A 108 2.48 -18.87 3.53
C LYS A 108 2.22 -17.36 3.56
N ALA A 109 1.30 -16.87 2.72
CA ALA A 109 0.91 -15.45 2.67
C ALA A 109 0.34 -14.95 4.00
N LYS A 110 -0.55 -15.71 4.65
CA LYS A 110 -1.08 -15.38 5.98
C LYS A 110 0.03 -15.24 7.03
N LYS A 111 1.02 -16.15 7.01
CA LYS A 111 2.19 -16.07 7.90
C LYS A 111 3.00 -14.81 7.63
N VAL A 112 3.31 -14.50 6.37
CA VAL A 112 4.08 -13.31 5.99
C VAL A 112 3.32 -12.03 6.34
N TRP A 113 2.02 -11.97 6.04
CA TRP A 113 1.14 -10.84 6.38
C TRP A 113 1.12 -10.58 7.89
N GLY A 114 0.99 -11.63 8.71
CA GLY A 114 0.98 -11.55 10.16
C GLY A 114 2.28 -11.03 10.79
N LEU A 115 3.41 -11.09 10.07
CA LEU A 115 4.67 -10.50 10.53
C LEU A 115 4.74 -8.97 10.37
N GLY A 116 3.80 -8.37 9.63
CA GLY A 116 3.84 -6.96 9.26
C GLY A 116 4.90 -6.66 8.18
N PRO A 117 5.04 -5.39 7.79
CA PRO A 117 6.14 -4.96 6.92
C PRO A 117 7.50 -5.21 7.60
N LYS A 118 8.58 -5.04 6.85
CA LYS A 118 9.93 -5.14 7.37
C LYS A 118 10.15 -3.99 8.37
N LYS A 119 10.59 -4.33 9.58
CA LYS A 119 10.97 -3.33 10.58
C LYS A 119 12.11 -2.46 10.06
N LEU A 120 11.98 -1.15 10.26
CA LEU A 120 13.03 -0.19 9.93
C LEU A 120 14.28 -0.47 10.75
N SER A 121 15.42 -0.55 10.07
CA SER A 121 16.74 -0.58 10.69
C SER A 121 17.15 0.81 11.18
N ARG A 122 18.25 0.90 11.93
CA ARG A 122 18.84 2.19 12.31
C ARG A 122 19.16 3.07 11.10
N LYS A 123 19.64 2.46 10.00
CA LYS A 123 19.93 3.18 8.76
C LYS A 123 18.64 3.76 8.16
N ASP A 124 17.57 2.97 8.15
CA ASP A 124 16.28 3.42 7.61
C ASP A 124 15.67 4.56 8.47
N LEU A 125 15.84 4.51 9.79
CA LEU A 125 15.44 5.62 10.68
C LEU A 125 16.23 6.91 10.44
N ILE A 126 17.53 6.79 10.10
CA ILE A 126 18.35 7.95 9.71
C ILE A 126 17.84 8.54 8.39
N GLU A 127 17.57 7.69 7.40
CA GLU A 127 17.01 8.11 6.12
C GLU A 127 15.64 8.78 6.29
N ALA A 128 14.75 8.20 7.11
CA ALA A 128 13.46 8.80 7.44
C ALA A 128 13.61 10.21 8.07
N GLY A 129 14.58 10.36 8.97
CA GLY A 129 14.92 11.66 9.56
C GLY A 129 15.40 12.68 8.54
N TYR A 130 16.29 12.28 7.63
CA TYR A 130 16.78 13.09 6.52
C TYR A 130 15.63 13.51 5.58
N ILE A 131 14.76 12.58 5.19
CA ILE A 131 13.58 12.85 4.35
C ILE A 131 12.67 13.88 5.02
N CYS A 132 12.41 13.76 6.32
CA CYS A 132 11.65 14.76 7.08
C CYS A 132 12.30 16.16 7.01
N THR A 133 13.63 16.26 7.19
CA THR A 133 14.37 17.53 7.03
C THR A 133 14.17 18.12 5.64
N VAL A 134 14.34 17.30 4.59
CA VAL A 134 14.18 17.73 3.19
C VAL A 134 12.77 18.24 2.93
N TYR A 135 11.74 17.55 3.42
CA TYR A 135 10.35 17.98 3.28
C TYR A 135 10.06 19.30 4.00
N LEU A 136 10.55 19.47 5.22
CA LEU A 136 10.43 20.73 5.97
C LEU A 136 11.10 21.90 5.24
N HIS A 137 12.29 21.68 4.68
CA HIS A 137 12.99 22.69 3.86
C HIS A 137 12.19 23.04 2.60
N LYS A 138 11.75 22.03 1.84
CA LYS A 138 10.94 22.20 0.62
C LYS A 138 9.65 22.97 0.87
N LEU A 139 8.92 22.66 1.93
CA LEU A 139 7.70 23.38 2.34
C LEU A 139 7.96 24.81 2.84
N SER A 140 9.22 25.19 3.06
CA SER A 140 9.61 26.53 3.53
C SER A 140 10.00 27.48 2.40
N LYS A 141 10.15 26.98 1.17
CA LYS A 141 10.34 27.82 -0.01
C LYS A 141 9.02 28.54 -0.34
N LYS A 142 9.10 29.86 -0.57
CA LYS A 142 7.95 30.65 -1.06
C LYS A 142 7.73 30.37 -2.55
N ASP A 143 6.47 30.43 -2.96
CA ASP A 143 5.99 30.56 -4.34
C ASP A 143 6.73 29.73 -5.40
N SER A 144 6.18 28.54 -5.67
CA SER A 144 6.42 27.87 -6.95
C SER A 144 5.09 27.52 -7.59
N GLU A 145 5.02 27.59 -8.92
CA GLU A 145 3.88 27.11 -9.71
C GLU A 145 3.54 25.63 -9.39
N ASN A 146 4.52 24.89 -8.89
CA ASN A 146 4.41 23.49 -8.49
C ASN A 146 4.14 23.27 -6.99
N ALA A 147 3.83 24.31 -6.21
CA ALA A 147 3.69 24.20 -4.75
C ALA A 147 2.61 23.20 -4.34
N PHE A 148 1.48 23.16 -5.06
CA PHE A 148 0.41 22.19 -4.79
C PHE A 148 0.82 20.75 -5.13
N TYR A 149 1.48 20.55 -6.27
CA TYR A 149 2.00 19.23 -6.67
C TYR A 149 3.01 18.72 -5.63
N LEU A 150 3.97 19.56 -5.25
CA LEU A 150 4.99 19.21 -4.26
C LEU A 150 4.38 18.91 -2.89
N TRP A 151 3.37 19.69 -2.48
CA TRP A 151 2.64 19.42 -1.24
C TRP A 151 1.94 18.06 -1.26
N ASN A 152 1.27 17.70 -2.37
CA ASN A 152 0.63 16.38 -2.51
C ASN A 152 1.65 15.24 -2.40
N GLU A 153 2.80 15.35 -3.07
CA GLU A 153 3.87 14.36 -3.01
C GLU A 153 4.38 14.20 -1.57
N ILE A 154 4.67 15.32 -0.89
CA ILE A 154 5.13 15.32 0.51
C ILE A 154 4.07 14.72 1.44
N MET A 155 2.78 15.03 1.24
CA MET A 155 1.69 14.46 2.02
C MET A 155 1.58 12.94 1.83
N GLN A 156 1.66 12.47 0.59
CA GLN A 156 1.66 11.04 0.31
C GLN A 156 2.85 10.34 0.98
N LYS A 157 4.06 10.87 0.82
CA LYS A 157 5.27 10.28 1.41
C LYS A 157 5.31 10.35 2.93
N THR A 158 4.79 11.43 3.52
CA THR A 158 4.66 11.51 4.99
C THR A 158 3.65 10.49 5.51
N THR A 159 2.60 10.21 4.73
CA THR A 159 1.62 9.17 5.06
C THR A 159 2.21 7.76 4.93
N GLU A 160 2.98 7.48 3.88
CA GLU A 160 3.73 6.22 3.74
C GLU A 160 4.68 6.02 4.93
N LEU A 161 5.47 7.06 5.26
CA LEU A 161 6.41 7.03 6.37
C LEU A 161 5.71 6.79 7.73
N PHE A 162 4.51 7.33 7.93
CA PHE A 162 3.72 7.05 9.13
C PHE A 162 3.48 5.54 9.30
N PHE A 163 3.05 4.83 8.25
CA PHE A 163 2.82 3.38 8.31
C PHE A 163 4.12 2.61 8.53
N GLU A 164 5.21 3.03 7.88
CA GLU A 164 6.55 2.43 8.06
C GLU A 164 7.05 2.55 9.50
N LEU A 165 6.95 3.75 10.09
CA LEU A 165 7.39 4.03 11.46
C LEU A 165 6.57 3.27 12.50
N HIS A 166 5.28 3.07 12.23
CA HIS A 166 4.41 2.24 13.06
C HIS A 166 4.53 0.73 12.77
N ASN A 167 5.33 0.34 11.76
CA ASN A 167 5.51 -1.04 11.32
C ASN A 167 4.17 -1.77 11.06
N ILE A 168 3.27 -1.09 10.37
CA ILE A 168 1.95 -1.60 9.97
C ILE A 168 1.79 -1.49 8.46
N TRP A 169 1.09 -2.43 7.84
CA TRP A 169 0.82 -2.38 6.40
C TRP A 169 0.00 -1.12 6.08
N GLN A 170 0.39 -0.41 5.02
CA GLN A 170 -0.44 0.66 4.48
C GLN A 170 -1.67 0.03 3.82
N PRO A 171 -2.90 0.42 4.22
CA PRO A 171 -4.11 -0.11 3.62
C PRO A 171 -4.41 0.56 2.28
N LYS A 172 -5.47 0.10 1.60
CA LYS A 172 -6.04 0.76 0.42
C LYS A 172 -6.33 2.25 0.70
N PHE A 173 -6.20 3.11 -0.30
CA PHE A 173 -6.26 4.57 -0.14
C PHE A 173 -7.51 5.08 0.60
N PHE A 174 -8.68 4.47 0.38
CA PHE A 174 -9.93 4.85 1.05
C PHE A 174 -10.02 4.37 2.52
N LEU A 175 -9.14 3.46 2.95
CA LEU A 175 -9.04 2.97 4.34
C LEU A 175 -7.90 3.64 5.12
N VAL A 176 -7.05 4.44 4.47
CA VAL A 176 -5.91 5.11 5.10
C VAL A 176 -6.36 5.97 6.28
N GLU A 177 -7.41 6.79 6.11
CA GLU A 177 -7.94 7.65 7.18
C GLU A 177 -8.33 6.83 8.42
N LYS A 178 -9.09 5.75 8.21
CA LYS A 178 -9.55 4.85 9.28
C LYS A 178 -8.37 4.21 10.00
N ALA A 179 -7.36 3.74 9.26
CA ALA A 179 -6.17 3.11 9.84
C ALA A 179 -5.32 4.10 10.64
N ILE A 180 -5.12 5.33 10.14
CA ILE A 180 -4.43 6.39 10.87
C ILE A 180 -5.19 6.69 12.18
N LYS A 181 -6.51 6.86 12.13
CA LYS A 181 -7.35 7.15 13.30
C LYS A 181 -7.24 6.10 14.41
N VAL A 182 -7.15 4.83 14.04
CA VAL A 182 -7.00 3.71 14.98
C VAL A 182 -5.58 3.64 15.54
N THR A 183 -4.57 3.94 14.72
CA THR A 183 -3.15 3.81 15.07
C THR A 183 -2.65 4.98 15.91
N ASP A 184 -3.00 6.20 15.54
CA ASP A 184 -2.51 7.43 16.17
C ASP A 184 -3.53 8.57 16.05
N ARG A 185 -4.23 8.85 17.17
CA ARG A 185 -5.27 9.89 17.21
C ARG A 185 -4.72 11.31 17.05
N ASP A 186 -3.49 11.58 17.46
CA ASP A 186 -2.93 12.93 17.38
C ASP A 186 -2.39 13.23 15.98
N PHE A 187 -1.75 12.25 15.35
CA PHE A 187 -1.45 12.31 13.92
C PHE A 187 -2.75 12.45 13.11
N PHE A 188 -3.79 11.68 13.43
CA PHE A 188 -5.08 11.76 12.76
C PHE A 188 -5.71 13.17 12.82
N LYS A 189 -5.66 13.84 13.98
CA LYS A 189 -6.17 15.22 14.11
C LYS A 189 -5.45 16.17 13.16
N LEU A 190 -4.14 16.04 12.99
CA LEU A 190 -3.36 16.84 12.03
C LEU A 190 -3.73 16.49 10.60
N TYR A 191 -3.70 15.19 10.26
CA TYR A 191 -4.05 14.65 8.96
C TYR A 191 -5.42 15.18 8.48
N LYS A 192 -6.46 15.04 9.31
CA LYS A 192 -7.81 15.51 8.97
C LYS A 192 -7.87 17.03 8.79
N LYS A 193 -7.21 17.81 9.66
CA LYS A 193 -7.18 19.27 9.57
C LYS A 193 -6.53 19.76 8.29
N ILE A 194 -5.49 19.08 7.80
CA ILE A 194 -4.78 19.44 6.57
C ILE A 194 -5.74 19.40 5.36
N TYR A 195 -6.53 18.35 5.19
CA TYR A 195 -7.39 18.21 4.00
C TYR A 195 -8.57 19.20 3.95
N ILE A 196 -9.02 19.72 5.10
CA ILE A 196 -10.10 20.72 5.16
C ILE A 196 -9.60 22.17 5.18
N ALA A 197 -8.30 22.38 5.36
CA ALA A 197 -7.69 23.71 5.42
C ALA A 197 -7.55 24.32 4.03
N ASP A 198 -7.43 25.66 3.99
CA ASP A 198 -7.00 26.39 2.80
C ASP A 198 -5.54 26.09 2.42
N SER A 199 -5.10 26.60 1.27
CA SER A 199 -3.75 26.34 0.75
C SER A 199 -2.64 26.83 1.67
N ALA A 200 -2.79 28.00 2.31
CA ALA A 200 -1.76 28.59 3.16
C ALA A 200 -1.62 27.80 4.47
N ASP A 201 -2.74 27.40 5.07
CA ASP A 201 -2.76 26.64 6.31
C ASP A 201 -2.34 25.18 6.11
N ARG A 202 -2.60 24.58 4.93
CA ARG A 202 -2.13 23.23 4.58
C ARG A 202 -0.63 23.07 4.78
N VAL A 203 0.17 23.98 4.24
CA VAL A 203 1.64 23.92 4.35
C VAL A 203 2.07 23.98 5.82
N LYS A 204 1.50 24.91 6.59
CA LYS A 204 1.79 25.07 8.02
C LYS A 204 1.42 23.82 8.82
N LEU A 205 0.27 23.22 8.54
CA LEU A 205 -0.21 22.01 9.21
C LEU A 205 0.59 20.77 8.80
N THR A 206 0.97 20.64 7.53
CA THR A 206 1.85 19.55 7.06
C THR A 206 3.22 19.62 7.74
N LYS A 207 3.82 20.81 7.90
CA LYS A 207 5.05 20.96 8.69
C LYS A 207 4.89 20.48 10.13
N LYS A 208 3.76 20.80 10.78
CA LYS A 208 3.47 20.31 12.14
C LYS A 208 3.34 18.78 12.17
N MET A 209 2.70 18.19 11.17
CA MET A 209 2.58 16.72 11.06
C MET A 209 3.93 16.03 10.88
N ILE A 210 4.83 16.58 10.06
CA ILE A 210 6.19 16.05 9.90
C ILE A 210 6.99 16.17 11.20
N LYS A 211 6.97 17.35 11.85
CA LYS A 211 7.64 17.55 13.16
C LYS A 211 7.14 16.59 14.23
N TYR A 212 5.83 16.31 14.23
CA TYR A 212 5.24 15.32 15.13
C TYR A 212 5.85 13.93 14.93
N LEU A 213 6.06 13.46 13.68
CA LEU A 213 6.73 12.18 13.43
C LEU A 213 8.18 12.19 13.92
N VAL A 214 8.91 13.27 13.64
CA VAL A 214 10.29 13.44 14.10
C VAL A 214 10.40 13.32 15.62
N GLU A 215 9.56 14.06 16.34
CA GLU A 215 9.54 14.06 17.81
C GLU A 215 9.11 12.70 18.37
N LYS A 216 8.00 12.14 17.86
CA LYS A 216 7.43 10.88 18.34
C LYS A 216 8.37 9.70 18.19
N PHE A 217 9.03 9.59 17.04
CA PHE A 217 9.91 8.48 16.72
C PHE A 217 11.39 8.80 16.98
N LYS A 218 11.69 9.97 17.56
CA LYS A 218 13.05 10.45 17.83
C LYS A 218 13.95 10.34 16.59
N LEU A 219 13.40 10.73 15.44
CA LEU A 219 14.12 10.64 14.18
C LEU A 219 15.32 11.59 14.22
N PRO A 220 16.53 11.13 13.90
CA PRO A 220 17.68 12.00 13.85
C PRO A 220 17.45 13.03 12.73
N GLN A 221 17.46 14.31 13.08
CA GLN A 221 17.44 15.35 12.08
C GLN A 221 18.87 15.61 11.66
N SER A 222 19.17 15.45 10.37
CA SER A 222 20.31 16.16 9.81
C SER A 222 19.96 17.63 9.99
N GLY A 223 20.66 18.34 10.88
CA GLY A 223 20.66 19.80 10.85
C GLY A 223 21.00 20.28 9.43
N GLU A 224 20.83 21.56 9.16
CA GLU A 224 21.39 22.17 7.95
C GLU A 224 22.77 21.57 7.68
N MET A 225 22.98 20.98 6.50
CA MET A 225 24.29 20.49 6.11
C MET A 225 25.21 21.71 6.09
N TYR A 226 25.91 21.95 7.19
CA TYR A 226 27.02 22.88 7.24
C TYR A 226 28.12 22.22 6.41
N PHE A 227 28.22 22.60 5.14
CA PHE A 227 29.51 22.51 4.46
C PHE A 227 30.49 23.29 5.33
N SER A 228 31.56 22.65 5.80
CA SER A 228 32.62 23.42 6.47
C SER A 228 33.09 24.47 5.47
N LYS A 229 33.44 25.65 5.96
CA LYS A 229 33.93 26.75 5.12
C LYS A 229 35.27 26.43 4.41
N ASP A 230 35.78 25.21 4.56
CA ASP A 230 37.10 24.78 4.10
C ASP A 230 37.05 23.94 2.81
N GLU A 231 35.89 23.82 2.14
CA GLU A 231 35.74 23.14 0.84
C GLU A 231 35.51 24.11 -0.36
N ASN A 232 36.13 25.30 -0.35
CA ASN A 232 36.26 26.16 -1.53
C ASN A 232 37.68 26.70 -1.68
#